data_AF-A0A965ABB9-F1
#
_entry.id   AF-A0A965ABB9-F1
#
_cell.length_a   1.000
_cell.length_b   1.000
_cell.length_c   1.000
_cell.angle_alpha   90.00
_cell.angle_beta   90.00
_cell.angle_gamma   90.00
#
_symmetry.space_group_name_H-M   'P 1'
#
loop_
_entity.id
_entity.type
_entity.pdbx_description
1 polymer ?
#
loop_
_entity_poly.entity_id
_entity_poly.type
_entity_poly.pdbx_seq_one_letter_code
_entity_poly.pdbx_strand_id
1 'polypeptide(L)' 'MDPSREAAADTAVRQLQQALDSRVVIEQAKGMIAVQRGLPLADAFEQLRSEARRRRQSIHAVAAEVVWAHDGALPRGIS' A
#
# COMPACT_ATOMS: atom_id res chain seq x y z
N MET A 1 -11.84 -22.02 28.10
CA MET A 1 -11.54 -21.13 26.96
C MET A 1 -12.51 -21.47 25.85
N ASP A 2 -13.17 -20.47 25.27
CA ASP A 2 -14.08 -20.68 24.14
C ASP A 2 -13.27 -20.65 22.83
N PRO A 3 -13.15 -21.78 22.10
CA PRO A 3 -12.34 -21.87 20.87
C PRO A 3 -12.80 -20.89 19.78
N SER A 4 -14.06 -20.45 19.82
CA SER A 4 -14.61 -19.45 18.89
C SER A 4 -14.01 -18.06 19.12
N ARG A 5 -13.72 -17.72 20.38
CA ARG A 5 -13.14 -16.42 20.77
C ARG A 5 -11.65 -16.34 20.44
N GLU A 6 -10.93 -17.45 20.54
CA GLU A 6 -9.53 -17.57 20.15
C GLU A 6 -9.36 -17.47 18.63
N ALA A 7 -10.19 -18.17 17.86
CA ALA A 7 -10.20 -18.06 16.40
C ALA A 7 -10.55 -16.64 15.88
N ALA A 8 -11.44 -15.94 16.59
CA ALA A 8 -11.78 -14.54 16.29
C ALA A 8 -10.61 -13.59 16.57
N ALA A 9 -9.92 -13.77 17.70
CA ALA A 9 -8.74 -12.99 18.05
C ALA A 9 -7.61 -13.17 17.01
N ASP A 10 -7.33 -14.42 16.62
CA ASP A 10 -6.37 -14.75 15.57
C ASP A 10 -6.70 -14.11 14.22
N THR A 11 -7.99 -14.06 13.87
CA THR A 11 -8.44 -13.41 12.63
C THR A 11 -8.25 -11.90 12.68
N ALA A 12 -8.56 -11.26 13.80
CA ALA A 12 -8.35 -9.82 13.99
C ALA A 12 -6.85 -9.46 13.93
N VAL A 13 -5.98 -10.26 14.55
CA VAL A 13 -4.53 -10.07 14.49
C VAL A 13 -4.02 -10.13 13.04
N ARG A 14 -4.45 -11.13 12.27
CA ARG A 14 -4.09 -11.25 10.84
C ARG A 14 -4.57 -10.04 10.02
N GLN A 15 -5.81 -9.60 10.22
CA GLN A 15 -6.36 -8.43 9.51
C GLN A 15 -5.61 -7.14 9.86
N LEU A 16 -5.27 -6.94 11.13
CA LEU A 16 -4.49 -5.78 11.57
C LEU A 16 -3.08 -5.82 10.97
N GLN A 17 -2.42 -6.98 11.00
CA GLN A 17 -1.09 -7.13 10.41
C GLN A 17 -1.12 -6.81 8.92
N GLN A 18 -2.11 -7.33 8.19
CA GLN A 18 -2.28 -7.08 6.77
C GLN A 18 -2.55 -5.60 6.47
N ALA A 19 -3.29 -4.90 7.34
CA ALA A 19 -3.51 -3.46 7.25
C ALA A 19 -2.23 -2.65 7.54
N LEU A 20 -1.41 -3.09 8.49
CA LEU A 20 -0.11 -2.46 8.80
C LEU A 20 0.89 -2.64 7.66
N ASP A 21 0.99 -3.84 7.10
CA ASP A 21 1.88 -4.15 5.98
C ASP A 21 1.46 -3.31 4.75
N SER A 22 0.16 -3.18 4.51
CA SER A 22 -0.38 -2.33 3.44
C SER A 22 -0.04 -0.86 3.63
N ARG A 23 0.04 -0.38 4.88
CA ARG A 23 0.37 1.02 5.20
C ARG A 23 1.83 1.34 4.91
N VAL A 24 2.76 0.42 5.15
CA VAL A 24 4.19 0.64 4.89
C VAL A 24 4.44 0.96 3.42
N VAL A 25 3.89 0.16 2.50
CA VAL A 25 4.09 0.34 1.05
C VAL A 25 3.51 1.68 0.57
N ILE A 26 2.34 2.07 1.09
CA ILE A 26 1.70 3.35 0.75
C ILE A 26 2.54 4.54 1.24
N GLU A 27 3.05 4.50 2.46
CA GLU A 27 3.89 5.58 3.00
C GLU A 27 5.23 5.69 2.26
N GLN A 28 5.84 4.56 1.87
CA GLN A 28 7.05 4.56 1.04
C GLN A 28 6.78 5.20 -0.32
N ALA A 29 5.72 4.78 -1.03
CA ALA A 29 5.35 5.35 -2.32
C ALA A 29 5.07 6.86 -2.22
N LYS A 30 4.36 7.31 -1.17
CA LYS A 30 4.14 8.74 -0.91
C LYS A 30 5.45 9.50 -0.74
N GLY A 31 6.38 8.98 0.05
CA GLY A 31 7.71 9.57 0.26
C GLY A 31 8.50 9.69 -1.05
N MET A 32 8.52 8.63 -1.85
CA MET A 32 9.20 8.61 -3.16
C MET A 32 8.61 9.66 -4.11
N ILE A 33 7.28 9.74 -4.24
CA ILE A 33 6.60 10.74 -5.08
C ILE A 33 6.89 12.16 -4.58
N ALA A 34 6.83 12.38 -3.27
CA ALA A 34 7.09 13.69 -2.67
C ALA A 34 8.51 14.18 -2.96
N VAL A 35 9.53 13.33 -2.76
CA VAL A 35 10.93 13.67 -3.07
C VAL A 35 11.13 13.88 -4.56
N GLN A 36 10.63 12.96 -5.40
CA GLN A 36 10.82 13.04 -6.86
C GLN A 36 10.21 14.30 -7.47
N ARG A 37 9.08 14.77 -6.92
CA ARG A 37 8.31 15.89 -7.48
C ARG A 37 8.43 17.19 -6.70
N GLY A 38 9.13 17.20 -5.56
CA GLY A 38 9.23 18.36 -4.68
C GLY A 38 7.89 18.78 -4.09
N LEU A 39 7.06 17.82 -3.66
CA LEU A 39 5.69 18.06 -3.19
C LEU A 39 5.49 17.76 -1.71
N PRO A 40 4.52 18.42 -1.04
CA PRO A 40 4.02 17.98 0.26
C PRO A 40 3.50 16.53 0.21
N LEU A 41 3.64 15.80 1.32
CA LEU A 41 3.17 14.41 1.44
C LEU A 41 1.67 14.25 1.17
N ALA A 42 0.86 15.26 1.52
CA ALA A 42 -0.57 15.27 1.26
C ALA A 42 -0.87 15.27 -0.25
N ASP A 43 -0.16 16.10 -1.00
CA ASP A 43 -0.33 16.20 -2.46
C ASP A 43 0.19 14.95 -3.17
N ALA A 44 1.28 14.35 -2.67
CA ALA A 44 1.77 13.06 -3.15
C ALA A 44 0.74 11.94 -2.93
N PHE A 45 0.05 11.93 -1.79
CA PHE A 45 -1.01 10.97 -1.53
C PHE A 45 -2.23 11.16 -2.43
N GLU A 46 -2.63 12.39 -2.69
CA GLU A 46 -3.73 12.67 -3.62
C GLU A 46 -3.38 12.27 -5.06
N GLN A 47 -2.13 12.44 -5.50
CA GLN A 47 -1.67 11.90 -6.78
C GLN A 47 -1.79 10.38 -6.81
N LEU A 48 -1.34 9.69 -5.77
CA LEU A 48 -1.44 8.23 -5.68
C LEU A 48 -2.90 7.75 -5.73
N ARG A 49 -3.81 8.43 -5.02
CA ARG A 49 -5.27 8.15 -5.08
C ARG A 49 -5.87 8.46 -6.45
N SER A 50 -5.44 9.54 -7.09
CA SER A 50 -5.91 9.92 -8.42
C SER A 50 -5.51 8.86 -9.44
N GLU A 51 -4.26 8.39 -9.40
CA GLU A 51 -3.76 7.32 -10.26
C GLU A 51 -4.49 6.00 -10.05
N ALA A 52 -4.68 5.58 -8.79
CA ALA A 52 -5.44 4.37 -8.46
C ALA A 52 -6.87 4.43 -9.00
N ARG A 53 -7.56 5.57 -8.82
CA ARG A 53 -8.92 5.78 -9.37
C ARG A 53 -8.92 5.75 -10.90
N ARG A 54 -8.00 6.47 -11.54
CA ARG A 54 -7.88 6.53 -13.01
C ARG A 54 -7.67 5.15 -13.62
N ARG A 55 -6.87 4.31 -12.98
CA ARG A 55 -6.55 2.95 -13.42
C ARG A 55 -7.56 1.89 -12.93
N ARG A 56 -8.52 2.27 -12.08
CA ARG A 56 -9.43 1.34 -11.39
C ARG A 56 -8.70 0.22 -10.63
N GLN A 57 -7.56 0.55 -10.05
CA GLN A 57 -6.74 -0.36 -9.23
C GLN A 57 -6.84 0.04 -7.76
N SER A 58 -6.47 -0.89 -6.87
CA SER A 58 -6.31 -0.54 -5.46
C SER A 58 -5.13 0.43 -5.29
N ILE A 59 -5.23 1.33 -4.32
CA ILE A 59 -4.13 2.24 -3.98
C ILE A 59 -2.86 1.46 -3.58
N HIS A 60 -3.03 0.29 -2.97
CA HIS A 60 -1.93 -0.60 -2.61
C HIS A 60 -1.18 -1.11 -3.83
N ALA A 61 -1.89 -1.55 -4.88
CA ALA A 61 -1.25 -2.02 -6.11
C ALA A 61 -0.45 -0.90 -6.78
N VAL A 62 -1.01 0.30 -6.89
CA VAL A 62 -0.30 1.45 -7.47
C VAL A 62 0.89 1.88 -6.59
N ALA A 63 0.76 1.82 -5.26
CA ALA A 63 1.87 2.10 -4.35
C ALA A 63 3.02 1.10 -4.54
N ALA A 64 2.70 -0.18 -4.66
CA ALA A 64 3.69 -1.23 -4.92
C ALA A 64 4.40 -1.00 -6.27
N GLU A 65 3.67 -0.66 -7.34
CA GLU A 65 4.26 -0.30 -8.64
C GLU A 65 5.27 0.86 -8.52
N VAL A 66 4.96 1.88 -7.71
CA VAL A 66 5.87 3.02 -7.48
C VAL A 66 7.14 2.59 -6.75
N VAL A 67 7.00 1.80 -5.68
CA VAL A 67 8.15 1.30 -4.90
C VAL A 67 9.03 0.40 -5.77
N TRP A 68 8.44 -0.50 -6.55
CA TRP A 68 9.17 -1.37 -7.47
C TRP A 68 9.89 -0.61 -8.59
N ALA A 69 9.23 0.40 -9.17
CA ALA A 69 9.85 1.24 -10.20
C ALA A 69 11.06 2.01 -9.66
N HIS A 70 11.05 2.37 -8.37
CA HIS A 70 12.15 3.04 -7.69
C HIS A 70 13.33 2.10 -7.39
N ASP A 71 13.05 0.87 -6.94
CA ASP A 71 14.07 -0.14 -6.60
C ASP A 71 14.67 -0.86 -7.83
N GLY A 72 14.14 -0.62 -9.03
CA GLY A 72 14.65 -1.20 -10.28
C GLY A 72 14.31 -2.69 -10.47
N ALA A 73 13.49 -3.28 -9.60
CA ALA A 73 13.06 -4.68 -9.69
C ALA A 73 11.61 -4.76 -10.17
N LEU A 74 11.38 -5.16 -11.43
CA LEU A 74 10.05 -5.46 -11.95
C LEU A 74 9.61 -6.88 -11.49
N PRO A 75 8.56 -7.04 -10.67
CA PRO A 75 7.88 -8.32 -10.58
C PRO A 75 7.07 -8.55 -11.86
N ARG A 76 7.46 -9.57 -12.64
CA ARG A 76 6.67 -10.05 -13.77
C ARG A 76 5.37 -10.68 -13.24
N GLY A 77 4.25 -9.99 -13.46
CA GLY A 77 2.91 -10.56 -13.54
C GLY A 77 2.32 -11.05 -12.22
N ILE A 78 1.22 -10.43 -11.81
CA ILE A 78 0.17 -11.14 -11.07
C ILE A 78 -1.15 -10.77 -11.76
N SER A 79 -1.76 -11.80 -12.35
CA SER A 79 -3.12 -11.82 -12.89
C SER A 79 -4.17 -11.66 -11.79
#